data_AF-A0A5M6CXT6-F1
#
_entry.id   AF-A0A5M6CXT6-F1
#
_cell.length_a   1.000
_cell.length_b   1.000
_cell.length_c   1.000
_cell.angle_alpha   90.00
_cell.angle_beta   90.00
_cell.angle_gamma   90.00
#
_symmetry.space_group_name_H-M   'P 1'
#
loop_
_entity.id
_entity.type
_entity.pdbx_description
1 polymer ?
#
loop_
_entity_poly.entity_id
_entity_poly.type
_entity_poly.pdbx_seq_one_letter_code
_entity_poly.pdbx_strand_id
1 'polypeptide(L)'
;MIQRWAPIFFSCVIAVAVIGYFVGIMDGVPQPDGMDQTALVAKFDKRAIEANPKLIPAVTYAEIASTSMGPTKTWQAVPQTLPQPVYDLYAKIEPSEKEKEASSKLRASRRAFNGAPPIIPHPVENTTDAACYACHHHGVKMAGLKASVMSHPFLGNCVQCHAPMAPAPFQNVDASVDSDFVGIPAPQEGERAYPGAPPTIPHSRWMRENCHACHGGPYGWAGLESTHPWRTNCTQCHAPSAILDQMPTTDAVPMLPPLEVATKKGR
;
A
#
# COMPACT_ATOMS: atom_id res chain seq x y z
N MET A 1 47.26 41.14 14.83
CA MET A 1 45.99 41.82 14.47
C MET A 1 45.05 40.95 13.65
N ILE A 2 45.52 40.14 12.69
CA ILE A 2 44.68 39.31 11.80
C ILE A 2 43.75 38.31 12.52
N GLN A 3 44.17 37.71 13.64
CA GLN A 3 43.34 36.73 14.38
C GLN A 3 42.06 37.30 15.01
N ARG A 4 41.97 38.61 15.28
CA ARG A 4 40.76 39.22 15.87
C ARG A 4 39.72 39.61 14.81
N TRP A 5 40.13 39.78 13.57
CA TRP A 5 39.25 40.17 12.46
C TRP A 5 38.71 38.99 11.67
N ALA A 6 39.41 37.85 11.69
CA ALA A 6 38.96 36.60 11.06
C ALA A 6 37.54 36.16 11.47
N PRO A 7 37.16 36.08 12.76
CA PRO A 7 35.82 35.65 13.13
C PRO A 7 34.72 36.63 12.68
N ILE A 8 35.02 37.94 12.68
CA ILE A 8 34.10 38.97 12.20
C ILE A 8 33.86 38.81 10.70
N PHE A 9 34.93 38.63 9.93
CA PHE A 9 34.85 38.39 8.49
C PHE A 9 34.03 37.14 8.16
N PHE A 10 34.29 36.00 8.82
CA PHE A 10 33.52 34.78 8.59
C PHE A 10 32.05 34.92 8.98
N SER A 11 31.75 35.65 10.06
CA SER A 11 30.37 35.91 10.48
C SER A 11 29.61 36.74 9.45
N CYS A 12 30.26 37.75 8.86
CA CYS A 12 29.68 38.54 7.76
C CYS A 12 29.44 37.69 6.51
N VAL A 13 30.38 36.81 6.13
CA VAL A 13 30.21 35.94 4.96
C VAL A 13 29.05 34.96 5.16
N ILE A 14 28.93 34.36 6.35
CA ILE A 14 27.82 33.45 6.67
C ILE A 14 26.49 34.20 6.63
N ALA A 15 26.41 35.41 7.21
CA ALA A 15 25.20 36.21 7.18
C ALA A 15 24.75 36.54 5.74
N VAL A 16 25.69 36.95 4.88
CA VAL A 16 25.41 37.24 3.47
C VAL A 16 24.96 35.97 2.73
N ALA A 17 25.58 34.83 2.98
CA ALA A 17 25.21 33.55 2.35
C ALA A 17 23.79 33.10 2.78
N VAL A 18 23.45 33.22 4.06
CA VAL A 18 22.11 32.88 4.57
C VAL A 18 21.05 33.81 3.99
N ILE A 19 21.31 35.12 3.97
CA ILE A 19 20.40 36.09 3.35
C ILE A 19 20.23 35.79 1.86
N GLY A 20 21.33 35.52 1.13
CA GLY A 20 21.29 35.16 -0.28
C GLY A 20 20.52 33.87 -0.56
N TYR A 21 20.66 32.86 0.30
CA TYR A 21 19.90 31.61 0.20
C TYR A 21 18.39 31.84 0.37
N PHE A 22 17.98 32.61 1.38
CA PHE A 22 16.57 32.91 1.60
C PHE A 22 16.00 33.85 0.52
N VAL A 23 16.74 34.87 0.09
CA VAL A 23 16.33 35.73 -1.02
C VAL A 23 16.20 34.93 -2.31
N GLY A 24 17.13 34.03 -2.62
CA GLY A 24 17.09 33.21 -3.83
C GLY A 24 15.95 32.18 -3.84
N ILE A 25 15.49 31.71 -2.68
CA ILE A 25 14.29 30.85 -2.56
C ILE A 25 13.00 31.69 -2.58
N MET A 26 13.06 32.93 -2.11
CA MET A 26 11.92 33.87 -2.10
C MET A 26 11.74 34.63 -3.41
N ASP A 27 12.73 34.67 -4.29
CA ASP A 27 12.61 35.13 -5.68
C ASP A 27 11.79 34.08 -6.42
N GLY A 28 10.47 34.15 -6.19
CA GLY A 28 9.48 33.25 -6.71
C GLY A 28 9.49 33.23 -8.23
N VAL A 29 8.78 32.23 -8.76
CA VAL A 29 8.44 32.06 -10.18
C VAL A 29 8.25 33.43 -10.85
N PRO A 30 8.97 33.77 -11.92
CA PRO A 30 8.81 35.04 -12.62
C PRO A 30 7.32 35.26 -12.88
N GLN A 31 6.75 36.32 -12.31
CA GLN A 31 5.39 36.68 -12.67
C GLN A 31 5.44 37.07 -14.15
N PRO A 32 4.61 36.46 -15.00
CA PRO A 32 4.59 36.82 -16.41
C PRO A 32 4.23 38.30 -16.52
N ASP A 33 5.16 39.11 -17.01
CA ASP A 33 4.93 40.49 -17.36
C ASP A 33 3.73 40.53 -18.34
N GLY A 34 2.61 41.11 -17.90
CA GLY A 34 1.45 41.36 -18.76
C GLY A 34 0.11 40.79 -18.33
N MET A 35 -0.03 40.18 -17.13
CA MET A 35 -1.37 39.99 -16.55
C MET A 35 -1.71 41.16 -15.62
N ASP A 36 -2.37 42.17 -16.18
CA ASP A 36 -3.11 43.17 -15.41
C ASP A 36 -3.97 42.45 -14.35
N GLN A 37 -3.72 42.75 -13.08
CA GLN A 37 -4.32 42.10 -11.90
C GLN A 37 -5.84 42.34 -11.74
N THR A 38 -6.56 42.68 -12.81
CA THR A 38 -7.97 43.10 -12.73
C THR A 38 -8.96 42.24 -13.49
N ALA A 39 -8.54 41.22 -14.24
CA ALA A 39 -9.48 40.35 -14.98
C ALA A 39 -9.86 39.03 -14.27
N LEU A 40 -9.09 38.56 -13.27
CA LEU A 40 -9.29 37.24 -12.66
C LEU A 40 -10.02 37.25 -11.30
N VAL A 41 -10.33 38.42 -10.75
CA VAL A 41 -11.18 38.53 -9.56
C VAL A 41 -12.60 38.87 -9.99
N ALA A 42 -13.27 37.92 -10.66
CA ALA A 42 -14.72 37.92 -10.61
C ALA A 42 -15.10 37.89 -9.12
N LYS A 43 -15.82 38.90 -8.63
CA LYS A 43 -16.36 38.87 -7.27
C LYS A 43 -17.35 37.71 -7.21
N PHE A 44 -16.89 36.56 -6.74
CA PHE A 44 -17.72 35.38 -6.57
C PHE A 44 -18.84 35.71 -5.58
N ASP A 45 -20.08 35.70 -6.05
CA ASP A 45 -21.24 35.81 -5.18
C ASP A 45 -21.38 34.51 -4.38
N LYS A 46 -20.85 34.53 -3.15
CA LYS A 46 -20.91 33.39 -2.23
C LYS A 46 -22.35 32.93 -2.00
N ARG A 47 -23.35 33.84 -2.03
CA ARG A 47 -24.75 33.47 -1.84
C ARG A 47 -25.30 32.68 -3.01
N ALA A 48 -24.92 33.02 -4.24
CA ALA A 48 -25.33 32.29 -5.44
C ALA A 48 -24.72 30.87 -5.50
N ILE A 49 -23.49 30.70 -5.00
CA ILE A 49 -22.80 29.40 -4.89
C ILE A 49 -23.43 28.55 -3.79
N GLU A 50 -23.66 29.12 -2.61
CA GLU A 50 -24.31 28.43 -1.48
C GLU A 50 -25.75 28.00 -1.80
N ALA A 51 -26.46 28.78 -2.64
CA ALA A 51 -27.82 28.45 -3.08
C ALA A 51 -27.89 27.33 -4.14
N ASN A 52 -26.77 26.97 -4.77
CA ASN A 52 -26.75 25.93 -5.80
C ASN A 52 -26.00 24.68 -5.29
N PRO A 53 -26.72 23.61 -4.90
CA PRO A 53 -26.11 22.41 -4.33
C PRO A 53 -25.21 21.63 -5.31
N LYS A 54 -25.20 21.99 -6.60
CA LYS A 54 -24.32 21.39 -7.62
C LYS A 54 -22.97 22.12 -7.76
N LEU A 55 -22.81 23.31 -7.17
CA LEU A 55 -21.56 24.06 -7.26
C LEU A 55 -20.68 23.74 -6.05
N ILE A 56 -19.51 23.15 -6.31
CA ILE A 56 -18.49 22.89 -5.29
C ILE A 56 -17.46 24.03 -5.38
N PRO A 57 -17.16 24.74 -4.28
CA PRO A 57 -16.11 25.76 -4.27
C PRO A 57 -14.78 25.16 -4.71
N ALA A 58 -14.08 25.82 -5.64
CA ALA A 58 -12.72 25.43 -5.98
C ALA A 58 -11.82 25.61 -4.76
N VAL A 59 -11.07 24.56 -4.42
CA VAL A 59 -10.08 24.58 -3.34
C VAL A 59 -8.69 24.87 -3.90
N THR A 60 -7.82 25.45 -3.10
CA THR A 60 -6.41 25.58 -3.49
C THR A 60 -5.74 24.22 -3.52
N TYR A 61 -4.63 24.09 -4.25
CA TYR A 61 -3.86 22.83 -4.34
C TYR A 61 -3.46 22.27 -2.96
N ALA A 62 -3.14 23.15 -2.01
CA ALA A 62 -2.78 22.76 -0.64
C ALA A 62 -3.96 22.20 0.16
N GLU A 63 -5.19 22.57 -0.20
CA GLU A 63 -6.42 22.20 0.50
C GLU A 63 -7.07 20.94 -0.08
N ILE A 64 -6.63 20.46 -1.26
CA ILE A 64 -7.22 19.27 -1.92
C ILE A 64 -7.18 18.05 -1.01
N ALA A 65 -6.07 17.82 -0.30
CA ALA A 65 -5.91 16.65 0.55
C ALA A 65 -6.79 16.68 1.81
N SER A 66 -7.15 17.86 2.29
CA SER A 66 -7.94 18.05 3.53
C SER A 66 -9.40 18.38 3.28
N THR A 67 -9.77 18.75 2.05
CA THR A 67 -11.14 19.14 1.73
C THR A 67 -11.97 17.92 1.32
N SER A 68 -12.96 17.60 2.15
CA SER A 68 -13.97 16.60 1.81
C SER A 68 -14.84 17.09 0.64
N MET A 69 -14.83 16.36 -0.47
CA MET A 69 -15.62 16.68 -1.67
C MET A 69 -16.68 15.61 -1.93
N GLY A 70 -17.82 16.03 -2.51
CA GLY A 70 -18.89 15.11 -2.91
C GLY A 70 -19.90 14.76 -1.80
N PRO A 71 -20.79 13.77 -2.05
CA PRO A 71 -21.88 13.38 -1.15
C PRO A 71 -21.41 12.81 0.20
N THR A 72 -20.12 12.54 0.35
CA THR A 72 -19.48 12.03 1.58
C THR A 72 -18.98 13.13 2.51
N LYS A 73 -19.24 14.41 2.25
CA LYS A 73 -18.78 15.54 3.09
C LYS A 73 -19.11 15.37 4.59
N THR A 74 -20.22 14.72 4.92
CA THR A 74 -20.65 14.44 6.30
C THR A 74 -19.98 13.20 6.92
N TRP A 75 -19.30 12.39 6.11
CA TRP A 75 -18.61 11.16 6.51
C TRP A 75 -17.16 11.47 6.88
N GLN A 76 -16.95 12.52 7.68
CA GLN A 76 -15.64 12.75 8.27
C GLN A 76 -15.34 11.56 9.19
N ALA A 77 -14.29 10.81 8.84
CA ALA A 77 -13.75 9.76 9.68
C ALA A 77 -13.23 10.40 10.96
N VAL A 78 -14.11 10.52 11.97
CA VAL A 78 -13.64 10.60 13.35
C VAL A 78 -12.82 9.33 13.53
N PRO A 79 -11.53 9.41 13.92
CA PRO A 79 -10.74 8.24 14.22
C PRO A 79 -11.34 7.57 15.46
N GLN A 80 -12.38 6.77 15.23
CA GLN A 80 -12.92 5.87 16.21
C GLN A 80 -11.98 4.69 16.24
N THR A 81 -11.32 4.49 17.39
CA THR A 81 -10.60 3.25 17.65
C THR A 81 -11.60 2.11 17.56
N LEU A 82 -11.56 1.38 16.45
CA LEU A 82 -12.44 0.24 16.25
C LEU A 82 -12.04 -0.85 17.25
N PRO A 83 -13.02 -1.53 17.89
CA PRO A 83 -12.73 -2.64 18.80
C PRO A 83 -11.88 -3.69 18.08
N GLN A 84 -10.71 -3.99 18.64
CA GLN A 84 -9.87 -5.08 18.16
C GLN A 84 -10.34 -6.37 18.86
N PRO A 85 -10.57 -7.46 18.12
CA PRO A 85 -10.96 -8.71 18.75
C PRO A 85 -9.79 -9.25 19.57
N VAL A 86 -10.10 -9.82 20.72
CA VAL A 86 -9.10 -10.49 21.56
C VAL A 86 -8.59 -11.70 20.76
N TYR A 87 -7.29 -11.74 20.50
CA TYR A 87 -6.63 -12.82 19.77
C TYR A 87 -5.65 -13.53 20.69
N ASP A 88 -5.88 -14.81 20.95
CA ASP A 88 -4.96 -15.64 21.72
C ASP A 88 -3.82 -16.13 20.82
N LEU A 89 -2.62 -15.60 21.07
CA LEU A 89 -1.42 -15.96 20.34
C LEU A 89 -1.00 -17.41 20.56
N TYR A 90 -1.41 -18.08 21.62
CA TYR A 90 -0.98 -19.45 21.94
C TYR A 90 -2.05 -20.50 21.66
N ALA A 91 -3.22 -20.08 21.17
CA ALA A 91 -4.23 -21.00 20.69
C ALA A 91 -3.65 -21.88 19.58
N LYS A 92 -3.89 -23.20 19.68
CA LYS A 92 -3.46 -24.15 18.65
C LYS A 92 -4.23 -23.86 17.36
N ILE A 93 -3.50 -23.57 16.29
CA ILE A 93 -4.06 -23.33 14.96
C ILE A 93 -3.83 -24.56 14.10
N GLU A 94 -4.90 -25.11 13.54
CA GLU A 94 -4.90 -26.21 12.59
C GLU A 94 -5.48 -25.71 11.25
N PRO A 95 -4.62 -25.28 10.30
CA PRO A 95 -5.09 -24.73 9.04
C PRO A 95 -5.88 -25.77 8.24
N SER A 96 -7.11 -25.42 7.84
CA SER A 96 -7.93 -26.25 6.98
C SER A 96 -7.53 -26.07 5.51
N GLU A 97 -7.21 -27.17 4.82
CA GLU A 97 -6.90 -27.13 3.38
C GLU A 97 -8.06 -26.59 2.54
N LYS A 98 -9.31 -26.87 2.94
CA LYS A 98 -10.51 -26.34 2.28
C LYS A 98 -10.59 -24.81 2.42
N GLU A 99 -10.29 -24.27 3.60
CA GLU A 99 -10.28 -22.82 3.82
C GLU A 99 -9.11 -22.15 3.09
N LYS A 100 -7.95 -22.81 3.08
CA LYS A 100 -6.76 -22.37 2.35
C LYS A 100 -7.05 -22.24 0.86
N GLU A 101 -7.70 -23.24 0.26
CA GLU A 101 -8.08 -23.24 -1.14
C GLU A 101 -9.11 -22.13 -1.43
N ALA A 102 -10.14 -21.99 -0.60
CA ALA A 102 -11.16 -20.95 -0.75
C ALA A 102 -10.56 -19.54 -0.65
N SER A 103 -9.71 -19.30 0.35
CA SER A 103 -8.96 -18.05 0.52
C SER A 103 -8.04 -17.77 -0.66
N SER A 104 -7.37 -18.79 -1.19
CA SER A 104 -6.46 -18.65 -2.34
C SER A 104 -7.23 -18.27 -3.61
N LYS A 105 -8.38 -18.90 -3.85
CA LYS A 105 -9.28 -18.56 -4.98
C LYS A 105 -9.82 -17.14 -4.87
N LEU A 106 -10.28 -16.73 -3.68
CA LEU A 106 -10.78 -15.36 -3.45
C LEU A 106 -9.69 -14.29 -3.60
N ARG A 107 -8.45 -14.60 -3.22
CA ARG A 107 -7.31 -13.70 -3.48
C ARG A 107 -6.98 -13.60 -4.96
N ALA A 108 -6.98 -14.75 -5.65
CA ALA A 108 -6.69 -14.81 -7.07
C ALA A 108 -7.75 -14.07 -7.90
N SER A 109 -9.03 -14.17 -7.55
CA SER A 109 -10.11 -13.49 -8.29
C SER A 109 -10.03 -11.96 -8.25
N ARG A 110 -9.23 -11.39 -7.34
CA ARG A 110 -9.00 -9.94 -7.23
C ARG A 110 -7.70 -9.49 -7.88
N ARG A 111 -6.96 -10.38 -8.53
CA ARG A 111 -5.62 -10.10 -9.09
C ARG A 111 -5.51 -10.66 -10.50
N ALA A 112 -4.80 -9.94 -11.37
CA ALA A 112 -4.50 -10.45 -12.71
C ALA A 112 -3.52 -11.65 -12.67
N PHE A 113 -2.57 -11.64 -11.74
CA PHE A 113 -1.60 -12.72 -11.52
C PHE A 113 -1.07 -12.68 -10.09
N ASN A 114 -0.36 -13.74 -9.66
CA ASN A 114 0.29 -13.73 -8.35
C ASN A 114 1.43 -12.70 -8.29
N GLY A 115 1.15 -11.58 -7.63
CA GLY A 115 2.09 -10.45 -7.53
C GLY A 115 1.37 -9.14 -7.84
N ALA A 116 0.42 -9.16 -8.77
CA ALA A 116 -0.39 -8.00 -9.13
C ALA A 116 -1.11 -7.43 -7.90
N PRO A 117 -1.16 -6.10 -7.72
CA PRO A 117 -2.01 -5.46 -6.72
C PRO A 117 -3.47 -5.95 -6.85
N PRO A 118 -4.18 -6.15 -5.73
CA PRO A 118 -5.59 -6.49 -5.78
C PRO A 118 -6.43 -5.30 -6.22
N ILE A 119 -7.48 -5.55 -7.00
CA ILE A 119 -8.53 -4.55 -7.28
C ILE A 119 -9.30 -4.20 -6.00
N ILE A 120 -9.83 -2.99 -5.93
CA ILE A 120 -10.66 -2.54 -4.81
C ILE A 120 -12.10 -3.02 -5.05
N PRO A 121 -12.65 -3.94 -4.24
CA PRO A 121 -13.96 -4.55 -4.48
C PRO A 121 -15.14 -3.72 -3.95
N HIS A 122 -14.90 -2.48 -3.54
CA HIS A 122 -15.89 -1.59 -2.96
C HIS A 122 -15.76 -0.18 -3.55
N PRO A 123 -16.79 0.67 -3.45
CA PRO A 123 -16.71 2.05 -3.88
C PRO A 123 -15.54 2.81 -3.21
N VAL A 124 -14.94 3.74 -3.95
CA VAL A 124 -13.93 4.67 -3.46
C VAL A 124 -14.49 6.08 -3.63
N GLU A 125 -14.97 6.65 -2.53
CA GLU A 125 -15.63 7.96 -2.55
C GLU A 125 -14.71 9.09 -2.08
N ASN A 126 -13.67 8.76 -1.29
CA ASN A 126 -12.62 9.67 -0.85
C ASN A 126 -11.29 9.18 -1.40
N THR A 127 -10.58 10.01 -2.18
CA THR A 127 -9.26 9.67 -2.76
C THR A 127 -8.09 10.00 -1.83
N THR A 128 -8.36 10.25 -0.54
CA THR A 128 -7.31 10.52 0.44
C THR A 128 -6.78 9.19 0.99
N ASP A 129 -5.46 9.07 1.11
CA ASP A 129 -4.83 7.85 1.59
C ASP A 129 -5.24 7.49 3.03
N ALA A 130 -5.57 8.51 3.83
CA ALA A 130 -6.05 8.35 5.21
C ALA A 130 -7.33 7.51 5.29
N ALA A 131 -8.24 7.64 4.31
CA ALA A 131 -9.48 6.86 4.29
C ALA A 131 -9.22 5.36 4.07
N CYS A 132 -8.28 5.03 3.17
CA CYS A 132 -7.87 3.64 2.95
C CYS A 132 -7.14 3.09 4.18
N TYR A 133 -6.23 3.89 4.74
CA TYR A 133 -5.39 3.50 5.87
C TYR A 133 -6.20 3.17 7.14
N ALA A 134 -7.29 3.90 7.39
CA ALA A 134 -8.15 3.70 8.55
C ALA A 134 -8.66 2.25 8.69
N CYS A 135 -8.93 1.57 7.57
CA CYS A 135 -9.39 0.18 7.57
C CYS A 135 -8.28 -0.82 7.23
N HIS A 136 -7.35 -0.45 6.35
CA HIS A 136 -6.37 -1.40 5.80
C HIS A 136 -5.06 -1.49 6.60
N HIS A 137 -4.72 -0.53 7.47
CA HIS A 137 -3.45 -0.59 8.22
C HIS A 137 -3.34 -1.82 9.12
N HIS A 138 -4.37 -2.06 9.95
CA HIS A 138 -4.45 -3.23 10.83
C HIS A 138 -5.50 -4.25 10.38
N GLY A 139 -6.27 -3.95 9.33
CA GLY A 139 -7.46 -4.71 8.98
C GLY A 139 -8.64 -4.40 9.91
N VAL A 140 -9.84 -4.69 9.43
CA VAL A 140 -11.08 -4.60 10.21
C VAL A 140 -12.03 -5.71 9.76
N LYS A 141 -12.83 -6.22 10.70
CA LYS A 141 -14.04 -7.01 10.40
C LYS A 141 -15.24 -6.29 10.99
N MET A 142 -16.19 -5.91 10.15
CA MET A 142 -17.42 -5.21 10.59
C MET A 142 -18.60 -5.63 9.70
N ALA A 143 -19.75 -5.94 10.31
CA ALA A 143 -21.00 -6.25 9.59
C ALA A 143 -20.84 -7.28 8.44
N GLY A 144 -20.04 -8.34 8.66
CA GLY A 144 -19.75 -9.36 7.64
C GLY A 144 -18.74 -8.95 6.56
N LEU A 145 -18.31 -7.69 6.53
CA LEU A 145 -17.23 -7.18 5.68
C LEU A 145 -15.89 -7.30 6.37
N LYS A 146 -14.85 -7.52 5.57
CA LYS A 146 -13.47 -7.62 6.03
C LYS A 146 -12.54 -6.79 5.15
N ALA A 147 -11.85 -5.83 5.74
CA ALA A 147 -10.70 -5.19 5.12
C ALA A 147 -9.45 -6.03 5.41
N SER A 148 -8.72 -6.40 4.35
CA SER A 148 -7.42 -7.06 4.50
C SER A 148 -6.38 -6.07 5.01
N VAL A 149 -5.49 -6.53 5.88
CA VAL A 149 -4.31 -5.78 6.30
C VAL A 149 -3.41 -5.52 5.08
N MET A 150 -2.78 -4.34 5.03
CA MET A 150 -1.77 -4.03 4.01
C MET A 150 -0.57 -4.97 4.14
N SER A 151 -0.16 -5.54 3.01
CA SER A 151 1.00 -6.44 2.95
C SER A 151 2.32 -5.72 2.79
N HIS A 152 2.30 -4.42 2.52
CA HIS A 152 3.47 -3.56 2.32
C HIS A 152 3.48 -2.40 3.32
N PRO A 153 4.62 -1.72 3.52
CA PRO A 153 4.68 -0.46 4.25
C PRO A 153 3.72 0.59 3.69
N PHE A 154 3.41 1.62 4.47
CA PHE A 154 2.55 2.69 3.98
C PHE A 154 3.14 3.36 2.73
N LEU A 155 2.33 3.44 1.67
CA LEU A 155 2.59 4.16 0.44
C LEU A 155 1.41 5.09 0.17
N GLY A 156 1.70 6.33 -0.22
CA GLY A 156 0.66 7.28 -0.64
C GLY A 156 0.09 6.94 -2.02
N ASN A 157 -1.06 7.53 -2.35
CA ASN A 157 -1.84 7.35 -3.56
C ASN A 157 -2.23 5.89 -3.83
N CYS A 158 -3.01 5.27 -2.94
CA CYS A 158 -3.36 3.84 -3.03
C CYS A 158 -3.94 3.42 -4.40
N VAL A 159 -4.71 4.30 -5.03
CA VAL A 159 -5.36 4.07 -6.34
C VAL A 159 -4.40 4.06 -7.54
N GLN A 160 -3.13 4.41 -7.34
CA GLN A 160 -2.09 4.28 -8.37
C GLN A 160 -1.83 2.80 -8.71
N CYS A 161 -1.92 1.93 -7.71
CA CYS A 161 -1.69 0.49 -7.85
C CYS A 161 -3.00 -0.31 -7.73
N HIS A 162 -3.89 0.10 -6.83
CA HIS A 162 -5.16 -0.57 -6.58
C HIS A 162 -6.28 0.05 -7.41
N ALA A 163 -6.56 -0.53 -8.57
CA ALA A 163 -7.62 -0.04 -9.44
C ALA A 163 -9.00 -0.18 -8.76
N PRO A 164 -9.82 0.89 -8.72
CA PRO A 164 -11.20 0.80 -8.29
C PRO A 164 -12.04 0.04 -9.32
N MET A 165 -13.21 -0.44 -8.90
CA MET A 165 -14.23 -0.91 -9.84
C MET A 165 -14.65 0.23 -10.78
N ALA A 166 -15.17 -0.14 -11.95
CA ALA A 166 -15.74 0.83 -12.88
C ALA A 166 -16.79 1.71 -12.16
N PRO A 167 -16.87 3.02 -12.48
CA PRO A 167 -17.88 3.90 -11.92
C PRO A 167 -19.28 3.41 -12.27
N ALA A 168 -20.29 3.71 -11.45
CA ALA A 168 -21.66 3.20 -11.62
C ALA A 168 -22.23 3.29 -13.06
N PRO A 169 -22.04 4.39 -13.83
CA PRO A 169 -22.51 4.47 -15.21
C PRO A 169 -21.90 3.42 -16.16
N PHE A 170 -20.73 2.87 -15.80
CA PHE A 170 -19.96 1.93 -16.61
C PHE A 170 -19.94 0.51 -16.04
N GLN A 171 -20.59 0.23 -14.90
CA GLN A 171 -20.59 -1.10 -14.28
C GLN A 171 -21.35 -2.16 -15.09
N ASN A 172 -22.34 -1.74 -15.88
CA ASN A 172 -23.15 -2.62 -16.73
C ASN A 172 -22.74 -2.58 -18.21
N VAL A 173 -21.64 -1.89 -18.53
CA VAL A 173 -21.12 -1.86 -19.90
C VAL A 173 -20.29 -3.12 -20.10
N ASP A 174 -20.53 -3.84 -21.20
CA ASP A 174 -19.64 -4.91 -21.61
C ASP A 174 -18.30 -4.32 -22.01
N ALA A 175 -17.34 -4.40 -21.09
CA ALA A 175 -15.95 -4.01 -21.28
C ALA A 175 -15.05 -5.24 -21.46
N SER A 176 -15.63 -6.39 -21.80
CA SER A 176 -14.83 -7.57 -22.11
C SER A 176 -14.01 -7.31 -23.36
N VAL A 177 -12.72 -7.63 -23.27
CA VAL A 177 -11.79 -7.60 -24.38
C VAL A 177 -11.11 -8.96 -24.41
N ASP A 178 -10.99 -9.53 -25.61
CA ASP A 178 -10.24 -10.76 -25.78
C ASP A 178 -8.79 -10.53 -25.36
N SER A 179 -8.27 -11.43 -24.52
CA SER A 179 -6.91 -11.37 -24.02
C SER A 179 -6.34 -12.76 -23.91
N ASP A 180 -5.20 -12.99 -24.55
CA ASP A 180 -4.40 -14.22 -24.38
C ASP A 180 -3.56 -14.19 -23.09
N PHE A 181 -3.72 -13.18 -22.25
CA PHE A 181 -2.95 -13.04 -21.02
C PHE A 181 -3.30 -14.15 -20.02
N VAL A 182 -2.30 -14.95 -19.66
CA VAL A 182 -2.41 -15.97 -18.61
C VAL A 182 -1.52 -15.56 -17.44
N GLY A 183 -2.14 -15.26 -16.31
CA GLY A 183 -1.42 -14.91 -15.09
C GLY A 183 -0.71 -16.10 -14.43
N ILE A 184 0.38 -15.81 -13.72
CA ILE A 184 1.07 -16.81 -12.90
C ILE A 184 0.20 -17.16 -11.67
N PRO A 185 -0.09 -18.46 -11.41
CA PRO A 185 -0.91 -18.86 -10.27
C PRO A 185 -0.18 -18.63 -8.94
N ALA A 186 -0.95 -18.55 -7.85
CA ALA A 186 -0.37 -18.51 -6.52
C ALA A 186 0.26 -19.88 -6.16
N PRO A 187 1.43 -19.90 -5.51
CA PRO A 187 2.01 -21.13 -4.99
C PRO A 187 1.10 -21.77 -3.94
N GLN A 188 1.10 -23.09 -3.87
CA GLN A 188 0.32 -23.84 -2.88
C GLN A 188 1.09 -24.07 -1.58
N GLU A 189 2.39 -24.30 -1.67
CA GLU A 189 3.28 -24.53 -0.54
C GLU A 189 4.74 -24.22 -0.91
N GLY A 190 5.60 -24.09 0.10
CA GLY A 190 7.04 -23.94 -0.08
C GLY A 190 7.78 -25.23 0.22
N GLU A 191 8.89 -25.42 -0.49
CA GLU A 191 9.75 -26.58 -0.34
C GLU A 191 10.40 -26.63 1.05
N ARG A 192 10.71 -27.85 1.51
CA ARG A 192 11.39 -28.12 2.77
C ARG A 192 12.67 -28.90 2.50
N ALA A 193 13.72 -28.60 3.25
CA ALA A 193 14.97 -29.35 3.18
C ALA A 193 14.82 -30.80 3.69
N TYR A 194 13.98 -31.02 4.71
CA TYR A 194 13.69 -32.33 5.29
C TYR A 194 12.35 -32.31 6.06
N PRO A 195 11.75 -33.47 6.40
CA PRO A 195 10.52 -33.53 7.18
C PRO A 195 10.64 -32.77 8.52
N GLY A 196 9.76 -31.82 8.76
CA GLY A 196 9.79 -30.96 9.95
C GLY A 196 10.63 -29.68 9.81
N ALA A 197 11.48 -29.55 8.80
CA ALA A 197 12.16 -28.28 8.50
C ALA A 197 11.12 -27.19 8.13
N PRO A 198 11.30 -25.92 8.53
CA PRO A 198 10.43 -24.83 8.08
C PRO A 198 10.33 -24.78 6.54
N PRO A 199 9.14 -24.56 5.98
CA PRO A 199 8.98 -24.36 4.55
C PRO A 199 9.62 -23.05 4.12
N THR A 200 10.19 -23.03 2.92
CA THR A 200 10.61 -21.80 2.25
C THR A 200 9.39 -20.90 1.94
N ILE A 201 9.62 -19.61 1.77
CA ILE A 201 8.57 -18.66 1.34
C ILE A 201 8.38 -18.84 -0.17
N PRO A 202 7.21 -19.32 -0.65
CA PRO A 202 7.05 -19.73 -2.04
C PRO A 202 6.58 -18.59 -2.96
N HIS A 203 6.62 -17.35 -2.49
CA HIS A 203 6.25 -16.15 -3.25
C HIS A 203 7.27 -15.04 -3.02
N SER A 204 7.31 -14.06 -3.92
CA SER A 204 8.10 -12.84 -3.70
C SER A 204 7.64 -12.12 -2.42
N ARG A 205 8.59 -11.51 -1.72
CA ARG A 205 8.35 -10.66 -0.54
C ARG A 205 8.18 -9.19 -0.88
N TRP A 206 8.54 -8.78 -2.10
CA TRP A 206 8.34 -7.41 -2.54
C TRP A 206 6.85 -7.05 -2.53
N MET A 207 6.50 -5.96 -1.86
CA MET A 207 5.11 -5.54 -1.57
C MET A 207 4.32 -6.55 -0.71
N ARG A 208 5.02 -7.47 -0.03
CA ARG A 208 4.49 -8.52 0.87
C ARG A 208 5.38 -8.71 2.10
N GLU A 209 5.96 -7.63 2.59
CA GLU A 209 6.86 -7.60 3.74
C GLU A 209 6.10 -7.89 5.06
N ASN A 210 4.83 -7.50 5.15
CA ASN A 210 3.97 -7.79 6.30
C ASN A 210 3.36 -9.20 6.18
N CYS A 211 4.08 -10.19 6.70
CA CYS A 211 3.66 -11.60 6.71
C CYS A 211 2.29 -11.78 7.39
N HIS A 212 2.01 -10.99 8.44
CA HIS A 212 0.76 -11.08 9.20
C HIS A 212 -0.47 -10.66 8.39
N ALA A 213 -0.30 -9.92 7.29
CA ALA A 213 -1.41 -9.57 6.41
C ALA A 213 -2.06 -10.80 5.76
N CYS A 214 -1.29 -11.89 5.62
CA CYS A 214 -1.78 -13.14 5.08
C CYS A 214 -1.85 -14.23 6.15
N HIS A 215 -0.80 -14.34 6.95
CA HIS A 215 -0.55 -15.44 7.88
C HIS A 215 -0.81 -15.10 9.35
N GLY A 216 -1.21 -13.88 9.69
CA GLY A 216 -1.48 -13.47 11.08
C GLY A 216 -2.96 -13.48 11.41
N GLY A 217 -3.37 -13.96 12.58
CA GLY A 217 -4.72 -13.66 13.07
C GLY A 217 -4.84 -12.20 13.55
N PRO A 218 -6.05 -11.67 13.76
CA PRO A 218 -7.39 -12.17 13.42
C PRO A 218 -7.84 -11.78 12.00
N TYR A 219 -7.02 -11.03 11.27
CA TYR A 219 -7.36 -10.43 9.97
C TYR A 219 -6.63 -11.04 8.77
N GLY A 220 -5.73 -11.99 8.99
CA GLY A 220 -5.16 -12.85 7.95
C GLY A 220 -6.20 -13.78 7.33
N TRP A 221 -5.78 -14.58 6.36
CA TRP A 221 -6.68 -15.37 5.54
C TRP A 221 -6.90 -16.75 6.16
N ALA A 222 -8.16 -17.20 6.20
CA ALA A 222 -8.51 -18.51 6.75
C ALA A 222 -7.77 -19.62 6.01
N GLY A 223 -7.25 -20.60 6.75
CA GLY A 223 -6.41 -21.68 6.23
C GLY A 223 -4.99 -21.26 5.80
N LEU A 224 -4.64 -19.97 5.87
CA LEU A 224 -3.27 -19.48 5.66
C LEU A 224 -2.59 -19.04 6.95
N GLU A 225 -3.25 -19.15 8.09
CA GLU A 225 -2.73 -18.71 9.38
C GLU A 225 -1.46 -19.49 9.78
N SER A 226 -0.50 -18.77 10.37
CA SER A 226 0.68 -19.35 10.98
C SER A 226 0.28 -20.24 12.14
N THR A 227 0.83 -21.44 12.23
CA THR A 227 0.63 -22.34 13.38
C THR A 227 1.38 -21.88 14.64
N HIS A 228 2.20 -20.84 14.51
CA HIS A 228 2.98 -20.24 15.59
C HIS A 228 2.95 -18.70 15.49
N PRO A 229 1.80 -18.07 15.79
CA PRO A 229 1.62 -16.63 15.58
C PRO A 229 2.36 -15.76 16.62
N TRP A 230 2.83 -16.34 17.72
CA TRP A 230 3.73 -15.68 18.69
C TRP A 230 5.14 -15.40 18.14
N ARG A 231 5.51 -15.97 16.99
CA ARG A 231 6.77 -15.70 16.29
C ARG A 231 6.60 -14.47 15.40
N THR A 232 7.30 -13.39 15.71
CA THR A 232 7.18 -12.10 14.99
C THR A 232 8.16 -11.92 13.83
N ASN A 233 9.26 -12.69 13.80
CA ASN A 233 10.26 -12.61 12.74
C ASN A 233 10.30 -13.93 11.95
N CYS A 234 9.39 -14.03 10.98
CA CYS A 234 9.19 -15.23 10.17
C CYS A 234 10.45 -15.63 9.38
N THR A 235 11.22 -14.63 8.91
CA THR A 235 12.41 -14.83 8.08
C THR A 235 13.61 -15.40 8.83
N GLN A 236 13.56 -15.50 10.17
CA GLN A 236 14.57 -16.26 10.93
C GLN A 236 14.52 -17.76 10.63
N CYS A 237 13.36 -18.28 10.25
CA CYS A 237 13.16 -19.71 10.01
C CYS A 237 12.71 -19.99 8.57
N HIS A 238 11.89 -19.12 7.99
CA HIS A 238 11.38 -19.26 6.64
C HIS A 238 12.27 -18.48 5.67
N ALA A 239 13.19 -19.19 5.00
CA ALA A 239 14.03 -18.60 3.97
C ALA A 239 13.21 -18.30 2.70
N PRO A 240 13.47 -17.19 1.98
CA PRO A 240 12.90 -16.95 0.66
C PRO A 240 13.27 -18.05 -0.33
N SER A 241 12.37 -18.38 -1.26
CA SER A 241 12.73 -19.20 -2.42
C SER A 241 13.77 -18.46 -3.27
N ALA A 242 14.90 -19.12 -3.55
CA ALA A 242 16.00 -18.54 -4.32
C ALA A 242 15.55 -18.06 -5.71
N ILE A 243 14.70 -18.84 -6.38
CA ILE A 243 14.15 -18.54 -7.70
C ILE A 243 13.33 -17.24 -7.70
N LEU A 244 12.62 -16.96 -6.60
CA LEU A 244 11.67 -15.84 -6.52
C LEU A 244 12.27 -14.56 -5.93
N ASP A 245 13.37 -14.66 -5.19
CA ASP A 245 14.11 -13.52 -4.64
C ASP A 245 15.32 -13.12 -5.51
N GLN A 246 15.30 -13.53 -6.80
CA GLN A 246 16.32 -13.23 -7.80
C GLN A 246 17.74 -13.66 -7.39
N MET A 247 17.86 -14.65 -6.51
CA MET A 247 19.14 -15.29 -6.24
C MET A 247 19.50 -16.17 -7.44
N PRO A 248 20.78 -16.19 -7.89
CA PRO A 248 21.19 -17.09 -8.95
C PRO A 248 20.86 -18.52 -8.53
N THR A 249 20.25 -19.29 -9.44
CA THR A 249 20.04 -20.72 -9.22
C THR A 249 21.39 -21.40 -9.00
N THR A 250 21.44 -22.51 -8.28
CA THR A 250 22.70 -23.22 -7.95
C THR A 250 23.53 -23.52 -9.20
N ASP A 251 22.87 -23.78 -10.33
CA ASP A 251 23.52 -24.02 -11.63
C ASP A 251 24.27 -22.79 -12.18
N ALA A 252 23.93 -21.60 -11.69
CA ALA A 252 24.53 -20.32 -12.05
C ALA A 252 25.60 -19.84 -11.04
N VAL A 253 25.85 -20.58 -9.94
CA VAL A 253 26.89 -20.24 -8.96
C VAL A 253 28.00 -21.30 -9.02
N PRO A 254 29.12 -21.05 -9.73
CA PRO A 254 30.19 -22.04 -9.98
C PRO A 254 30.86 -22.62 -8.72
N MET A 255 30.60 -22.05 -7.55
CA MET A 255 31.29 -22.35 -6.28
C MET A 255 30.43 -23.15 -5.30
N LEU A 256 29.15 -23.43 -5.60
CA LEU A 256 28.28 -24.20 -4.71
C LEU A 256 28.09 -25.63 -5.26
N PRO A 257 28.29 -26.68 -4.44
CA PRO A 257 27.98 -28.04 -4.87
C PRO A 257 26.47 -28.16 -5.15
N PRO A 258 26.06 -28.94 -6.17
CA PRO A 258 24.65 -29.18 -6.45
C PRO A 258 23.98 -29.76 -5.20
N LEU A 259 22.94 -29.06 -4.70
CA LEU A 259 22.14 -29.58 -3.62
C LEU A 259 21.25 -30.68 -4.20
N GLU A 260 21.47 -31.93 -3.78
CA GLU A 260 20.49 -33.00 -4.00
C GLU A 260 19.23 -32.67 -3.17
N VAL A 261 18.37 -31.80 -3.71
CA VAL A 261 17.04 -31.57 -3.16
C VAL A 261 16.29 -32.88 -3.33
N ALA A 262 15.92 -33.50 -2.21
CA ALA A 262 15.21 -34.77 -2.22
C ALA A 262 13.82 -34.61 -2.84
N THR A 263 13.73 -34.67 -4.18
CA THR A 263 12.47 -34.77 -4.91
C THR A 263 11.94 -36.19 -4.76
N LYS A 264 11.44 -36.55 -3.57
CA LYS A 264 10.62 -37.74 -3.42
C LYS A 264 9.16 -37.36 -3.67
N LYS A 265 8.80 -37.27 -4.96
CA LYS A 265 7.42 -37.55 -5.39
C LYS A 265 7.20 -39.05 -5.20
N GLY A 266 6.61 -39.42 -4.07
CA GLY A 266 6.15 -40.78 -3.79
C GLY A 266 4.69 -40.72 -3.36
N ARG A 267 3.86 -41.39 -4.18
CA ARG A 267 2.41 -41.67 -4.06
C ARG A 267 1.77 -41.53 -2.69
#